data_AF-A0A1H6AKS8-F1
#
_entry.id   AF-A0A1H6AKS8-F1
#
_cell.length_a   1.000
_cell.length_b   1.000
_cell.length_c   1.000
_cell.angle_alpha   90.00
_cell.angle_beta   90.00
_cell.angle_gamma   90.00
#
_symmetry.space_group_name_H-M   'P 1'
#
loop_
_entity.id
_entity.type
_entity.pdbx_description
1 polymer ?
#
loop_
_entity_poly.entity_id
_entity_poly.type
_entity_poly.pdbx_seq_one_letter_code
_entity_poly.pdbx_strand_id
1 'polypeptide(L)'
;MGRRGRKRQLELEDEYWRLILAGVGTVEACRRVGIGRKTGYRWRAERGGILLARVAEASRSSRYLSLLERQRIATLHERGHGVREIARARPTHGANAPAS
;
A
#
# COMPACT_ATOMS: atom_id res chain seq x y z
N MET A 1 6.88 32.30 24.14
CA MET A 1 7.66 31.28 23.38
C MET A 1 6.76 30.62 22.34
N GLY A 2 7.21 30.57 21.08
CA GLY A 2 6.36 30.34 19.91
C GLY A 2 5.84 28.91 19.75
N ARG A 3 4.54 28.78 19.46
CA ARG A 3 3.88 27.54 19.02
C ARG A 3 4.34 27.16 17.61
N ARG A 4 5.60 26.77 17.42
CA ARG A 4 6.18 26.29 16.14
C ARG A 4 5.97 24.77 15.92
N GLY A 5 4.92 24.18 16.49
CA GLY A 5 4.71 22.73 16.47
C GLY A 5 3.77 22.18 15.37
N ARG A 6 2.82 22.97 14.84
CA ARG A 6 1.78 22.44 13.93
C ARG A 6 2.18 22.43 12.45
N LYS A 7 2.82 23.49 11.93
CA LYS A 7 3.16 23.59 10.50
C LYS A 7 4.17 22.52 10.05
N ARG A 8 5.25 22.35 10.82
CA ARG A 8 6.32 21.38 10.51
C ARG A 8 5.82 19.92 10.54
N GLN A 9 4.82 19.64 11.39
CA GLN A 9 4.24 18.29 11.46
C GLN A 9 3.32 17.98 10.27
N LEU A 10 2.66 18.99 9.68
CA LEU A 10 1.83 18.82 8.48
C LEU A 10 2.67 18.48 7.25
N GLU A 11 3.84 19.11 7.09
CA GLU A 11 4.76 18.81 5.98
C GLU A 11 5.31 17.37 6.07
N LEU A 12 5.66 16.94 7.28
CA LEU A 12 6.09 15.55 7.54
C LEU A 12 4.95 14.54 7.34
N GLU A 13 3.73 14.91 7.73
CA GLU A 13 2.55 14.08 7.50
C GLU A 13 2.24 13.96 6.00
N ASP A 14 2.33 15.04 5.23
CA ASP A 14 2.14 15.01 3.77
C ASP A 14 3.16 14.12 3.08
N GLU A 15 4.44 14.27 3.40
CA GLU A 15 5.51 13.44 2.84
C GLU A 15 5.36 11.97 3.24
N TYR A 16 4.96 11.70 4.49
CA TYR A 16 4.60 10.35 4.92
C TYR A 16 3.49 9.76 4.06
N TRP A 17 2.40 10.49 3.81
CA TRP A 17 1.30 10.00 3.00
C TRP A 17 1.68 9.82 1.52
N ARG A 18 2.52 10.69 0.95
CA ARG A 18 3.08 10.47 -0.40
C ARG A 18 3.81 9.14 -0.49
N LEU A 19 4.68 8.84 0.46
CA LEU A 19 5.43 7.58 0.48
C LEU A 19 4.51 6.36 0.63
N ILE A 20 3.51 6.42 1.51
CA ILE A 20 2.54 5.33 1.67
C ILE A 20 1.71 5.13 0.38
N LEU A 21 1.26 6.22 -0.26
CA LEU A 21 0.52 6.15 -1.53
C LEU A 21 1.38 5.62 -2.68
N ALA A 22 2.69 5.88 -2.66
CA ALA A 22 3.67 5.30 -3.57
C ALA A 22 3.98 3.81 -3.28
N GLY A 23 3.33 3.20 -2.28
CA GLY A 23 3.51 1.79 -1.92
C GLY A 23 4.70 1.50 -0.99
N VAL A 24 5.34 2.53 -0.44
CA VAL A 24 6.43 2.35 0.54
C VAL A 24 5.88 1.84 1.87
N GLY A 25 6.50 0.82 2.44
CA GLY A 25 6.13 0.29 3.75
C GLY A 25 6.32 1.32 4.87
N THR A 26 5.45 1.33 5.87
CA THR A 26 5.45 2.35 6.94
C THR A 26 6.74 2.47 7.72
N VAL A 27 7.46 1.38 7.95
CA VAL A 27 8.75 1.44 8.64
C VAL A 27 9.75 2.26 7.83
N GLU A 28 9.79 2.05 6.51
CA GLU A 28 10.67 2.78 5.61
C GLU A 28 10.20 4.22 5.38
N ALA A 29 8.88 4.45 5.28
CA ALA A 29 8.33 5.79 5.22
C ALA A 29 8.65 6.60 6.48
N CYS A 30 8.55 6.01 7.67
CA CYS A 30 8.95 6.64 8.94
C CYS A 30 10.44 7.00 8.94
N ARG A 31 11.29 6.09 8.44
CA ARG A 31 12.74 6.32 8.35
C ARG A 31 13.08 7.50 7.43
N ARG A 32 12.43 7.59 6.27
CA ARG A 32 12.66 8.67 5.28
C ARG A 32 12.15 10.03 5.75
N VAL A 33 11.02 10.06 6.45
CA VAL A 33 10.44 11.29 7.01
C VAL A 33 11.14 11.70 8.32
N GLY A 34 11.91 10.80 8.94
CA GLY A 34 12.61 11.06 10.20
C GLY A 34 11.69 11.04 11.43
N ILE A 35 10.58 10.30 11.36
CA ILE A 35 9.64 10.14 12.47
C ILE A 35 9.78 8.78 13.15
N GLY A 36 9.41 8.73 14.43
CA GLY A 36 9.35 7.47 15.17
C GLY A 36 8.26 6.54 14.63
N ARG A 37 8.51 5.23 14.64
CA ARG A 37 7.55 4.20 14.18
C ARG A 37 6.19 4.33 14.86
N LYS A 38 6.17 4.57 16.18
CA LYS A 38 4.92 4.79 16.95
C LYS A 38 4.07 5.92 16.37
N THR A 39 4.70 7.01 15.93
CA THR A 39 4.01 8.16 15.31
C THR A 39 3.38 7.77 13.98
N GLY A 40 4.11 7.08 13.10
CA GLY A 40 3.57 6.64 11.81
C GLY A 40 2.43 5.62 11.93
N TYR A 41 2.51 4.71 12.90
CA TYR A 41 1.39 3.81 13.22
C TYR A 41 0.17 4.56 13.76
N ARG A 42 0.38 5.54 14.65
CA ARG A 42 -0.70 6.39 15.19
C ARG A 42 -1.40 7.17 14.07
N TRP A 43 -0.65 7.84 13.19
CA TRP A 43 -1.21 8.55 12.05
C TRP A 43 -2.05 7.66 11.12
N ARG A 44 -1.65 6.40 10.92
CA ARG A 44 -2.45 5.45 10.14
C ARG A 44 -3.70 4.96 10.87
N ALA A 45 -3.64 4.81 12.19
CA ALA A 45 -4.82 4.49 12.99
C ALA A 45 -5.82 5.66 12.98
N GLU A 46 -5.33 6.90 13.10
CA GLU A 46 -6.14 8.12 13.13
C GLU A 46 -6.80 8.43 11.78
N ARG A 47 -6.10 8.24 10.64
CA ARG A 47 -6.68 8.41 9.28
C ARG A 47 -7.45 7.18 8.77
N GLY A 48 -7.74 6.22 9.65
CA GLY A 48 -8.82 5.24 9.42
C GLY A 48 -8.43 3.91 8.77
N GLY A 49 -7.17 3.43 8.84
CA GLY A 49 -6.83 2.01 8.59
C GLY A 49 -7.09 1.41 7.19
N ILE A 50 -7.83 2.08 6.32
CA ILE A 50 -8.31 1.56 5.02
C ILE A 50 -7.16 1.39 4.03
N LEU A 51 -6.18 2.31 4.03
CA LEU A 51 -4.99 2.18 3.18
C LEU A 51 -4.08 1.02 3.63
N LEU A 52 -4.08 0.71 4.92
CA LEU A 52 -3.31 -0.36 5.55
C LEU A 52 -3.81 -1.74 5.12
N ALA A 53 -5.13 -1.95 5.14
CA ALA A 53 -5.74 -3.18 4.66
C ALA A 53 -5.44 -3.41 3.18
N ARG A 54 -5.54 -2.36 2.36
CA ARG A 54 -5.27 -2.44 0.90
C ARG A 54 -3.80 -2.72 0.58
N VAL A 55 -2.87 -2.10 1.30
CA VAL A 55 -1.42 -2.35 1.13
C VAL A 55 -1.02 -3.72 1.69
N ALA A 56 -1.54 -4.13 2.86
CA ALA A 56 -1.30 -5.47 3.40
C ALA A 56 -1.92 -6.59 2.55
N GLU A 57 -3.05 -6.32 1.87
CA GLU A 57 -3.62 -7.19 0.86
C GLU A 57 -2.74 -7.24 -0.40
N ALA A 58 -2.21 -6.11 -0.87
CA ALA A 58 -1.29 -6.06 -2.01
C ALA A 58 0.06 -6.74 -1.73
N SER A 59 0.55 -6.70 -0.48
CA SER A 59 1.79 -7.38 -0.05
C SER A 59 1.60 -8.88 0.23
N ARG A 60 0.37 -9.38 0.32
CA ARG A 60 0.07 -10.81 0.41
C ARG A 60 -0.05 -11.41 -0.99
N SER A 61 1.07 -11.66 -1.69
CA SER A 61 0.96 -12.55 -2.86
C SER A 61 2.26 -13.26 -3.25
N SER A 62 2.29 -14.55 -2.95
CA SER A 62 3.01 -15.55 -3.75
C SER A 62 2.25 -16.88 -3.72
N ARG A 63 1.53 -17.18 -2.62
CA ARG A 63 0.81 -18.46 -2.45
C ARG A 63 -0.72 -18.39 -2.59
N TYR A 64 -1.35 -17.22 -2.39
CA TYR A 64 -2.82 -17.10 -2.40
C TYR A 64 -3.28 -15.81 -3.09
N LEU A 65 -4.44 -15.89 -3.76
CA LEU A 65 -5.13 -14.74 -4.35
C LEU A 65 -5.77 -13.87 -3.26
N SER A 66 -5.48 -12.57 -3.32
CA SER A 66 -6.16 -11.55 -2.51
C SER A 66 -7.65 -11.45 -2.85
N LEU A 67 -8.44 -10.90 -1.92
CA LEU A 67 -9.87 -10.66 -2.15
C LEU A 67 -10.11 -9.79 -3.40
N LEU A 68 -9.26 -8.78 -3.62
CA LEU A 68 -9.34 -7.90 -4.78
C LEU A 68 -9.03 -8.64 -6.09
N GLU A 69 -8.04 -9.53 -6.09
CA GLU A 69 -7.74 -10.36 -7.26
C GLU A 69 -8.87 -11.33 -7.58
N ARG A 70 -9.50 -11.93 -6.57
CA ARG A 70 -10.67 -12.81 -6.75
C ARG A 70 -11.85 -12.06 -7.36
N GLN A 71 -12.14 -10.85 -6.86
CA GLN A 71 -13.21 -10.01 -7.42
C GLN A 71 -12.92 -9.62 -8.88
N ARG A 72 -11.68 -9.24 -9.19
CA ARG A 72 -11.29 -8.92 -10.58
C ARG A 72 -11.43 -10.13 -11.51
N ILE A 73 -11.05 -11.33 -11.08
CA ILE A 73 -11.22 -12.57 -11.84
C ILE A 73 -12.71 -12.83 -12.09
N ALA A 74 -13.56 -12.69 -11.06
CA ALA A 74 -15.01 -12.86 -11.20
C ALA A 74 -15.61 -11.87 -12.22
N THR A 75 -15.28 -10.59 -12.13
CA THR A 75 -15.75 -9.57 -13.08
C THR A 75 -15.32 -9.84 -14.51
N LEU A 76 -14.07 -10.30 -14.74
CA LEU A 76 -13.61 -10.63 -16.09
C LEU A 76 -14.29 -11.89 -16.62
N HIS A 77 -14.54 -12.87 -15.76
CA HIS A 77 -15.28 -14.08 -16.11
C HIS A 77 -16.74 -13.76 -16.49
N GLU A 78 -17.42 -12.90 -15.72
CA GLU A 78 -18.79 -12.43 -16.03
C GLU A 78 -18.87 -11.70 -17.38
N ARG A 79 -17.79 -11.02 -17.79
CA ARG A 79 -17.69 -10.36 -19.11
C ARG A 79 -17.39 -11.33 -20.27
N GLY A 80 -17.29 -12.62 -20.00
CA GLY A 80 -17.06 -13.66 -21.01
C GLY A 80 -15.59 -13.88 -21.39
N HIS A 81 -14.63 -13.32 -20.64
CA HIS A 81 -13.22 -13.59 -20.91
C HIS A 81 -12.86 -15.03 -20.53
N GLY A 82 -12.14 -15.72 -21.43
CA GLY A 82 -11.63 -17.05 -21.15
C GLY A 82 -10.52 -17.04 -20.09
N VAL A 83 -10.30 -18.18 -19.42
CA VAL A 83 -9.29 -18.34 -18.35
C VAL A 83 -7.91 -17.84 -18.76
N ARG A 84 -7.51 -18.03 -20.03
CA ARG A 84 -6.21 -17.57 -20.56
C ARG A 84 -6.12 -16.05 -20.72
N GLU A 85 -7.22 -15.39 -21.03
CA GLU A 85 -7.28 -13.92 -21.11
C GLU A 85 -7.23 -13.29 -19.72
N ILE A 86 -7.97 -13.88 -18.77
CA ILE A 86 -7.95 -13.46 -17.36
C ILE A 86 -6.55 -13.61 -16.77
N ALA A 87 -5.87 -14.73 -17.06
CA ALA A 87 -4.50 -14.96 -16.61
C ALA A 87 -3.52 -13.91 -17.16
N ARG A 88 -3.70 -13.46 -18.41
CA ARG A 88 -2.89 -12.39 -19.04
C ARG A 88 -3.18 -11.01 -18.49
N ALA A 89 -4.45 -10.71 -18.17
CA ALA A 89 -4.85 -9.44 -17.58
C ALA A 89 -4.46 -9.29 -16.10
N ARG A 90 -4.07 -10.39 -15.44
CA ARG A 90 -3.63 -10.39 -14.05
C ARG A 90 -2.16 -9.95 -13.94
N PRO A 91 -1.85 -8.89 -13.18
CA PRO A 91 -0.46 -8.52 -12.90
C PRO A 91 0.19 -9.59 -12.00
N THR A 92 1.22 -10.26 -12.51
CA THR A 92 2.01 -11.23 -11.74
C THR A 92 2.77 -10.50 -10.63
N HIS A 93 2.28 -10.52 -9.39
CA HIS A 93 2.99 -9.98 -8.22
C HIS A 93 4.10 -10.93 -7.72
N GLY A 94 4.79 -11.61 -8.65
CA GLY A 94 5.78 -12.64 -8.38
C GLY A 94 6.95 -12.63 -9.35
N ALA A 95 7.29 -11.48 -9.94
CA ALA A 95 8.59 -11.30 -10.56
C ALA A 95 9.57 -10.89 -9.44
N ASN A 96 10.22 -11.89 -8.85
CA ASN A 96 11.49 -11.72 -8.16
C ASN A 96 12.43 -10.96 -9.11
N ALA A 97 12.65 -9.67 -8.86
CA ALA A 97 13.72 -8.93 -9.53
C ALA A 97 15.05 -9.54 -9.06
N PRO A 98 15.91 -10.04 -9.97
CA PRO A 98 17.24 -10.47 -9.56
C PRO A 98 17.95 -9.24 -8.98
N ALA A 99 18.34 -9.34 -7.71
CA ALA A 99 19.26 -8.39 -7.10
C ALA A 99 20.55 -8.35 -7.94
N SER A 100 20.97 -7.16 -8.33
CA SER A 100 22.31 -6.84 -8.85
C SER A 100 22.75 -5.54 -8.23
#